data_AF-H1LTX2-F1
#
_entry.id   AF-H1LTX2-F1
#
_cell.length_a   1.000
_cell.length_b   1.000
_cell.length_c   1.000
_cell.angle_alpha   90.00
_cell.angle_beta   90.00
_cell.angle_gamma   90.00
#
_symmetry.space_group_name_H-M   'P 1'
#
loop_
_entity.id
_entity.type
_entity.pdbx_description
1 polymer ?
#
loop_
_entity_poly.entity_id
_entity_poly.type
_entity_poly.pdbx_seq_one_letter_code
_entity_poly.pdbx_strand_id
1 'polypeptide(L)'
;MTKASNLDITTSGQSSAAIRTDRGGGSVTVDGGTYTSNGLGSPAIYSTADISVSNATLTSNLSEGVCIEGLNSIKLENCDLTANNTKQNGNATFLDTIMIYQSMSGDANSGTSSFSMRGGSITSKSGHVFHVTNTDAIITLNNVTIKNEDSNNILLSVCADGWSGGSNIATLDATSQKLSGLE
;
A
#
# COMPACT_ATOMS: atom_id res chain seq x y z
N MET A 1 -20.35 4.64 -3.29
CA MET A 1 -19.59 5.00 -2.08
C MET A 1 -19.95 4.00 -0.99
N THR A 2 -18.94 3.30 -0.47
CA THR A 2 -19.08 2.32 0.61
C THR A 2 -18.44 2.88 1.88
N LYS A 3 -19.05 2.63 3.05
CA LYS A 3 -18.56 3.13 4.34
C LYS A 3 -18.51 2.01 5.36
N ALA A 4 -17.45 1.98 6.17
CA ALA A 4 -17.31 1.11 7.32
C ALA A 4 -16.73 1.91 8.49
N SER A 5 -17.00 1.49 9.72
CA SER A 5 -16.48 2.16 10.90
C SER A 5 -16.28 1.19 12.05
N ASN A 6 -15.14 1.29 12.74
CA ASN A 6 -14.82 0.59 13.98
C ASN A 6 -15.08 -0.92 13.92
N LEU A 7 -14.61 -1.57 12.86
CA LEU A 7 -14.68 -3.02 12.72
C LEU A 7 -13.40 -3.67 13.26
N ASP A 8 -13.53 -4.93 13.69
CA ASP A 8 -12.41 -5.81 13.98
C ASP A 8 -12.43 -6.96 12.98
N ILE A 9 -11.52 -6.92 12.00
CA ILE A 9 -11.49 -7.82 10.86
C ILE A 9 -10.18 -8.59 10.87
N THR A 10 -10.29 -9.92 10.79
CA THR A 10 -9.15 -10.81 10.58
C THR A 10 -9.44 -11.76 9.42
N THR A 11 -8.52 -11.81 8.46
CA THR A 11 -8.58 -12.73 7.32
C THR A 11 -7.35 -13.62 7.25
N SER A 12 -7.50 -14.84 6.73
CA SER A 12 -6.41 -15.81 6.60
C SER A 12 -6.36 -16.52 5.25
N GLY A 13 -7.33 -16.26 4.37
CA GLY A 13 -7.36 -16.83 3.03
C GLY A 13 -6.30 -16.20 2.12
N GLN A 14 -5.92 -16.93 1.08
CA GLN A 14 -5.15 -16.36 -0.03
C GLN A 14 -5.99 -15.31 -0.77
N SER A 15 -5.36 -14.21 -1.20
CA SER A 15 -6.04 -13.10 -1.90
C SER A 15 -7.23 -12.51 -1.12
N SER A 16 -7.13 -12.49 0.21
CA SER A 16 -8.17 -12.08 1.15
C SER A 16 -7.70 -10.87 1.95
N ALA A 17 -7.51 -9.74 1.28
CA ALA A 17 -7.21 -8.47 1.95
C ALA A 17 -8.35 -8.06 2.91
N ALA A 18 -8.01 -7.45 4.04
CA ALA A 18 -9.00 -7.06 5.06
C ALA A 18 -9.88 -5.90 4.58
N ILE A 19 -9.30 -4.95 3.86
CA ILE A 19 -10.02 -3.91 3.11
C ILE A 19 -9.71 -4.13 1.63
N ARG A 20 -10.73 -4.52 0.85
CA ARG A 20 -10.55 -4.84 -0.57
C ARG A 20 -11.57 -4.11 -1.43
N THR A 21 -11.09 -3.59 -2.54
CA THR A 21 -11.93 -3.22 -3.69
C THR A 21 -11.55 -4.10 -4.88
N ASP A 22 -12.51 -4.29 -5.78
CA ASP A 22 -12.35 -5.06 -7.01
C ASP A 22 -12.83 -4.19 -8.19
N ARG A 23 -13.02 -4.78 -9.37
CA ARG A 23 -13.38 -4.06 -10.62
C ARG A 23 -14.48 -3.02 -10.45
N GLY A 24 -14.30 -1.88 -11.13
CA GLY A 24 -15.33 -0.85 -11.30
C GLY A 24 -15.06 0.49 -10.63
N GLY A 25 -13.93 0.64 -9.93
CA GLY A 25 -13.56 1.88 -9.25
C GLY A 25 -14.52 2.24 -8.12
N GLY A 26 -14.75 3.55 -7.92
CA GLY A 26 -15.62 4.07 -6.87
C GLY A 26 -14.83 4.52 -5.64
N SER A 27 -15.51 4.60 -4.50
CA SER A 27 -14.89 5.09 -3.26
C SER A 27 -15.31 4.31 -2.02
N VAL A 28 -14.33 4.06 -1.14
CA VAL A 28 -14.49 3.42 0.17
C VAL A 28 -13.96 4.35 1.25
N THR A 29 -14.71 4.49 2.35
CA THR A 29 -14.26 5.22 3.54
C THR A 29 -14.34 4.30 4.77
N VAL A 30 -13.25 4.21 5.51
CA VAL A 30 -13.14 3.43 6.74
C VAL A 30 -12.69 4.34 7.87
N ASP A 31 -13.39 4.33 9.00
CA ASP A 31 -13.01 5.13 10.18
C ASP A 31 -12.95 4.28 11.45
N GLY A 32 -11.77 4.18 12.05
CA GLY A 32 -11.53 3.36 13.23
C GLY A 32 -11.43 1.86 12.93
N GLY A 33 -11.00 1.10 13.93
CA GLY A 33 -10.99 -0.35 13.91
C GLY A 33 -9.61 -0.97 13.67
N THR A 34 -9.61 -2.30 13.61
CA THR A 34 -8.42 -3.14 13.45
C THR A 34 -8.63 -4.07 12.26
N TYR A 35 -7.68 -4.09 11.34
CA TYR A 35 -7.76 -4.86 10.09
C TYR A 35 -6.49 -5.67 9.92
N THR A 36 -6.59 -6.98 10.10
CA THR A 36 -5.47 -7.92 10.04
C THR A 36 -5.64 -8.91 8.89
N SER A 37 -4.61 -9.05 8.06
CA SER A 37 -4.53 -10.09 7.02
C SER A 37 -3.33 -11.02 7.26
N ASN A 38 -3.55 -12.32 7.06
CA ASN A 38 -2.55 -13.36 7.31
C ASN A 38 -2.21 -14.21 6.08
N GLY A 39 -2.96 -14.06 4.98
CA GLY A 39 -2.77 -14.85 3.77
C GLY A 39 -1.72 -14.28 2.83
N LEU A 40 -1.29 -15.11 1.87
CA LEU A 40 -0.45 -14.70 0.75
C LEU A 40 -1.27 -13.90 -0.27
N GLY A 41 -0.69 -12.84 -0.84
CA GLY A 41 -1.41 -11.93 -1.73
C GLY A 41 -2.55 -11.18 -1.04
N SER A 42 -2.47 -11.05 0.28
CA SER A 42 -3.52 -10.48 1.12
C SER A 42 -2.96 -9.28 1.87
N PRO A 43 -2.79 -8.12 1.22
CA PRO A 43 -2.41 -6.92 1.95
C PRO A 43 -3.49 -6.50 2.94
N ALA A 44 -3.17 -5.62 3.88
CA ALA A 44 -4.21 -5.05 4.75
C ALA A 44 -5.22 -4.24 3.91
N ILE A 45 -4.73 -3.54 2.87
CA ILE A 45 -5.55 -2.83 1.89
C ILE A 45 -5.16 -3.21 0.45
N TYR A 46 -6.14 -3.64 -0.35
CA TYR A 46 -6.00 -3.81 -1.81
C TYR A 46 -6.95 -2.86 -2.55
N SER A 47 -6.39 -1.98 -3.39
CA SER A 47 -7.13 -0.92 -4.08
C SER A 47 -7.17 -1.10 -5.60
N THR A 48 -8.39 -1.12 -6.13
CA THR A 48 -8.77 -0.84 -7.53
C THR A 48 -9.79 0.31 -7.59
N ALA A 49 -9.88 1.10 -6.52
CA ALA A 49 -10.79 2.22 -6.31
C ALA A 49 -10.20 3.21 -5.28
N ASP A 50 -10.80 4.38 -5.10
CA ASP A 50 -10.32 5.36 -4.10
C ASP A 50 -10.67 4.90 -2.68
N ILE A 51 -9.67 4.75 -1.80
CA ILE A 51 -9.87 4.33 -0.42
C ILE A 51 -9.34 5.39 0.54
N SER A 52 -10.16 5.83 1.48
CA SER A 52 -9.74 6.66 2.62
C SER A 52 -9.93 5.89 3.92
N VAL A 53 -8.88 5.76 4.72
CA VAL A 53 -8.90 5.12 6.04
C VAL A 53 -8.41 6.10 7.09
N SER A 54 -9.13 6.23 8.20
CA SER A 54 -8.74 7.04 9.34
C SER A 54 -8.74 6.26 10.65
N ASN A 55 -7.85 6.65 11.57
CA ASN A 55 -7.85 6.22 12.98
C ASN A 55 -7.81 4.69 13.18
N ALA A 56 -7.17 3.95 12.27
CA ALA A 56 -7.21 2.49 12.25
C ALA A 56 -5.83 1.84 12.41
N THR A 57 -5.83 0.62 12.94
CA THR A 57 -4.65 -0.26 12.97
C THR A 57 -4.72 -1.25 11.82
N LEU A 58 -3.71 -1.26 10.97
CA LEU A 58 -3.63 -2.08 9.76
C LEU A 58 -2.44 -3.03 9.88
N THR A 59 -2.68 -4.34 9.76
CA THR A 59 -1.63 -5.36 9.88
C THR A 59 -1.68 -6.35 8.74
N SER A 60 -0.55 -6.56 8.07
CA SER A 60 -0.35 -7.68 7.14
C SER A 60 0.83 -8.52 7.59
N ASN A 61 0.59 -9.81 7.86
CA ASN A 61 1.58 -10.68 8.48
C ASN A 61 2.42 -11.50 7.49
N LEU A 62 2.00 -11.57 6.22
CA LEU A 62 2.63 -12.42 5.19
C LEU A 62 2.87 -11.69 3.85
N SER A 63 2.11 -10.63 3.56
CA SER A 63 2.14 -9.91 2.28
C SER A 63 2.44 -8.42 2.50
N GLU A 64 2.31 -7.60 1.46
CA GLU A 64 2.38 -6.14 1.51
C GLU A 64 1.40 -5.59 2.57
N GLY A 65 1.64 -4.38 3.06
CA GLY A 65 0.64 -3.66 3.86
C GLY A 65 -0.46 -3.08 2.97
N VAL A 66 -0.07 -2.54 1.82
CA VAL A 66 -0.94 -1.84 0.88
C VAL A 66 -0.54 -2.19 -0.56
N CYS A 67 -1.54 -2.47 -1.40
CA CYS A 67 -1.39 -2.53 -2.85
C CYS A 67 -2.37 -1.54 -3.51
N ILE A 68 -1.87 -0.73 -4.46
CA ILE A 68 -2.69 0.16 -5.30
C ILE A 68 -2.47 -0.21 -6.76
N GLU A 69 -3.56 -0.51 -7.44
CA GLU A 69 -3.54 -0.83 -8.87
C GLU A 69 -4.03 0.33 -9.72
N GLY A 70 -3.29 0.68 -10.77
CA GLY A 70 -3.67 1.68 -11.78
C GLY A 70 -3.84 3.10 -11.22
N LEU A 71 -4.79 3.85 -11.77
CA LEU A 71 -5.01 5.28 -11.45
C LEU A 71 -5.60 5.58 -10.06
N ASN A 72 -5.79 4.55 -9.24
CA ASN A 72 -6.53 4.66 -7.99
C ASN A 72 -5.71 5.32 -6.87
N SER A 73 -6.40 5.67 -5.79
CA SER A 73 -5.79 6.34 -4.64
C SER A 73 -6.04 5.63 -3.30
N ILE A 74 -5.07 5.75 -2.41
CA ILE A 74 -5.25 5.45 -0.98
C ILE A 74 -4.81 6.65 -0.15
N LYS A 75 -5.67 7.02 0.80
CA LYS A 75 -5.40 8.04 1.82
C LYS A 75 -5.49 7.42 3.22
N LEU A 76 -4.44 7.55 4.01
CA LEU A 76 -4.38 7.15 5.42
C LEU A 76 -4.27 8.38 6.33
N GLU A 77 -5.09 8.44 7.37
CA GLU A 77 -5.09 9.55 8.33
C GLU A 77 -5.08 9.04 9.76
N ASN A 78 -3.98 9.28 10.49
CA ASN A 78 -3.75 8.75 11.83
C ASN A 78 -3.90 7.22 11.90
N CYS A 79 -3.36 6.50 10.91
CA CYS A 79 -3.36 5.03 10.90
C CYS A 79 -1.99 4.48 11.30
N ASP A 80 -1.99 3.33 11.96
CA ASP A 80 -0.76 2.56 12.23
C ASP A 80 -0.72 1.34 11.33
N LEU A 81 0.17 1.35 10.35
CA LEU A 81 0.38 0.28 9.38
C LEU A 81 1.61 -0.54 9.77
N THR A 82 1.44 -1.84 9.95
CA THR A 82 2.54 -2.80 10.07
C THR A 82 2.45 -3.86 8.99
N ALA A 83 3.53 -4.05 8.23
CA ALA A 83 3.60 -5.10 7.21
C ALA A 83 4.83 -5.98 7.43
N ASN A 84 4.63 -7.28 7.26
CA ASN A 84 5.65 -8.31 7.29
C ASN A 84 5.58 -9.14 6.02
N ASN A 85 5.95 -8.50 4.90
CA ASN A 85 5.96 -9.17 3.60
C ASN A 85 7.10 -10.18 3.56
N THR A 86 6.79 -11.45 3.72
CA THR A 86 7.81 -12.52 3.80
C THR A 86 7.83 -13.38 2.54
N LYS A 87 6.95 -13.11 1.57
CA LYS A 87 6.86 -13.87 0.33
C LYS A 87 6.23 -13.05 -0.79
N GLN A 88 6.94 -12.97 -1.92
CA GLN A 88 6.41 -12.36 -3.13
C GLN A 88 5.14 -13.08 -3.62
N ASN A 89 4.19 -12.30 -4.14
CA ASN A 89 2.96 -12.81 -4.72
C ASN A 89 2.79 -12.33 -6.18
N GLY A 90 2.13 -13.15 -7.00
CA GLY A 90 1.96 -12.84 -8.42
C GLY A 90 3.31 -12.79 -9.14
N ASN A 91 3.58 -11.68 -9.83
CA ASN A 91 4.82 -11.48 -10.57
C ASN A 91 5.83 -10.58 -9.85
N ALA A 92 5.55 -10.15 -8.62
CA ALA A 92 6.47 -9.30 -7.86
C ALA A 92 7.82 -10.01 -7.67
N THR A 93 8.91 -9.27 -7.83
CA THR A 93 10.27 -9.78 -7.52
C THR A 93 10.85 -9.18 -6.25
N PHE A 94 10.29 -8.06 -5.79
CA PHE A 94 10.65 -7.40 -4.53
C PHE A 94 9.73 -7.83 -3.38
N LEU A 95 10.26 -7.70 -2.16
CA LEU A 95 9.43 -7.58 -0.97
C LEU A 95 9.24 -6.09 -0.71
N ASP A 96 8.01 -5.68 -0.41
CA ASP A 96 7.70 -4.31 -0.07
C ASP A 96 6.52 -4.20 0.90
N THR A 97 6.39 -3.03 1.53
CA THR A 97 5.27 -2.69 2.42
C THR A 97 4.14 -2.00 1.66
N ILE A 98 4.45 -1.16 0.68
CA ILE A 98 3.48 -0.44 -0.14
C ILE A 98 3.86 -0.63 -1.61
N MET A 99 3.06 -1.41 -2.33
CA MET A 99 3.19 -1.62 -3.77
C MET A 99 2.22 -0.71 -4.53
N ILE A 100 2.75 0.12 -5.42
CA ILE A 100 1.98 1.00 -6.30
C ILE A 100 2.29 0.59 -7.74
N TYR A 101 1.31 0.01 -8.42
CA TYR A 101 1.58 -0.65 -9.68
C TYR A 101 0.43 -0.62 -10.68
N GLN A 102 0.73 -0.94 -11.93
CA GLN A 102 -0.28 -1.32 -12.92
C GLN A 102 -0.11 -2.81 -13.23
N SER A 103 -1.20 -3.57 -13.14
CA SER A 103 -1.22 -4.97 -13.58
C SER A 103 -1.73 -5.11 -15.03
N MET A 104 -1.64 -6.33 -15.58
CA MET A 104 -2.16 -6.70 -16.90
C MET A 104 -3.55 -7.35 -16.85
N SER A 105 -4.25 -7.34 -15.70
CA SER A 105 -5.55 -7.98 -15.53
C SER A 105 -6.70 -7.23 -16.23
N GLY A 106 -6.53 -5.92 -16.43
CA GLY A 106 -7.59 -5.02 -16.87
C GLY A 106 -8.57 -4.63 -15.76
N ASP A 107 -8.25 -4.91 -14.49
CA ASP A 107 -9.13 -4.62 -13.36
C ASP A 107 -9.15 -3.13 -12.97
N ALA A 108 -8.05 -2.43 -13.25
CA ALA A 108 -7.90 -0.99 -13.06
C ALA A 108 -7.38 -0.31 -14.34
N ASN A 109 -7.92 0.88 -14.61
CA ASN A 109 -7.43 1.74 -15.68
C ASN A 109 -6.05 2.30 -15.34
N SER A 110 -5.21 2.44 -16.36
CA SER A 110 -3.90 3.07 -16.24
C SER A 110 -3.97 4.58 -16.08
N GLY A 111 -3.04 5.12 -15.32
CA GLY A 111 -2.91 6.54 -15.00
C GLY A 111 -2.03 6.73 -13.77
N THR A 112 -1.88 7.97 -13.33
CA THR A 112 -1.05 8.29 -12.15
C THR A 112 -1.77 7.86 -10.87
N SER A 113 -1.18 6.92 -10.13
CA SER A 113 -1.65 6.48 -8.83
C SER A 113 -1.28 7.49 -7.73
N SER A 114 -2.01 7.47 -6.60
CA SER A 114 -1.63 8.29 -5.45
C SER A 114 -1.75 7.57 -4.11
N PHE A 115 -0.70 7.73 -3.29
CA PHE A 115 -0.71 7.35 -1.89
C PHE A 115 -0.51 8.60 -1.04
N SER A 116 -1.38 8.82 -0.05
CA SER A 116 -1.19 9.90 0.91
C SER A 116 -1.33 9.41 2.35
N MET A 117 -0.46 9.88 3.23
CA MET A 117 -0.53 9.58 4.65
C MET A 117 -0.25 10.81 5.51
N ARG A 118 -1.15 11.09 6.45
CA ARG A 118 -0.98 12.15 7.45
C ARG A 118 -1.08 11.57 8.86
N GLY A 119 -0.06 11.80 9.67
CA GLY A 119 0.01 11.23 11.02
C GLY A 119 0.19 9.71 11.01
N GLY A 120 0.23 9.12 12.21
CA GLY A 120 0.37 7.67 12.39
C GLY A 120 1.75 7.13 12.05
N SER A 121 1.82 5.84 11.74
CA SER A 121 3.09 5.13 11.51
C SER A 121 3.05 4.08 10.41
N ILE A 122 4.20 3.86 9.77
CA ILE A 122 4.48 2.72 8.89
C ILE A 122 5.65 1.95 9.50
N THR A 123 5.40 0.69 9.87
CA THR A 123 6.43 -0.28 10.26
C THR A 123 6.57 -1.32 9.15
N SER A 124 7.62 -1.18 8.36
CA SER A 124 8.03 -2.16 7.34
C SER A 124 8.98 -3.15 8.00
N LYS A 125 8.54 -4.40 8.20
CA LYS A 125 9.41 -5.43 8.80
C LYS A 125 10.41 -6.04 7.82
N SER A 126 10.13 -5.93 6.53
CA SER A 126 10.93 -6.53 5.46
C SER A 126 10.67 -5.81 4.14
N GLY A 127 11.71 -5.74 3.31
CA GLY A 127 11.62 -5.16 1.98
C GLY A 127 11.66 -3.63 1.92
N HIS A 128 11.30 -3.10 0.75
CA HIS A 128 11.25 -1.67 0.49
C HIS A 128 10.00 -1.07 1.14
N VAL A 129 10.07 0.16 1.66
CA VAL A 129 8.85 0.77 2.22
C VAL A 129 7.84 1.06 1.11
N PHE A 130 8.29 1.69 0.01
CA PHE A 130 7.52 1.95 -1.20
C PHE A 130 8.19 1.31 -2.41
N HIS A 131 7.40 0.61 -3.21
CA HIS A 131 7.79 0.12 -4.52
C HIS A 131 6.80 0.62 -5.58
N VAL A 132 7.30 1.43 -6.51
CA VAL A 132 6.53 1.94 -7.65
C VAL A 132 6.99 1.22 -8.90
N THR A 133 6.07 0.49 -9.54
CA THR A 133 6.40 -0.30 -10.72
C THR A 133 5.29 -0.29 -11.75
N ASN A 134 5.65 -0.17 -13.02
CA ASN A 134 4.75 -0.13 -14.17
C ASN A 134 3.65 0.93 -14.08
N THR A 135 3.86 2.00 -13.32
CA THR A 135 2.94 3.13 -13.24
C THR A 135 3.69 4.41 -12.88
N ASP A 136 2.98 5.53 -12.94
CA ASP A 136 3.41 6.80 -12.34
C ASP A 136 2.70 6.96 -10.99
N ALA A 137 3.40 7.49 -9.99
CA ALA A 137 2.87 7.61 -8.64
C ALA A 137 3.18 8.97 -8.00
N ILE A 138 2.22 9.48 -7.22
CA ILE A 138 2.42 10.60 -6.30
C ILE A 138 2.30 10.06 -4.87
N ILE A 139 3.36 10.23 -4.08
CA ILE A 139 3.42 9.80 -2.69
C ILE A 139 3.50 11.05 -1.83
N THR A 140 2.50 11.29 -0.98
CA THR A 140 2.46 12.45 -0.08
C THR A 140 2.51 12.01 1.37
N LEU A 141 3.52 12.46 2.11
CA LEU A 141 3.73 12.13 3.51
C LEU A 141 3.73 13.39 4.37
N ASN A 142 2.93 13.39 5.44
CA ASN A 142 2.91 14.47 6.40
C ASN A 142 2.93 13.96 7.85
N ASN A 143 4.05 14.22 8.56
CA ASN A 143 4.21 13.84 9.96
C ASN A 143 3.95 12.34 10.22
N VAL A 144 4.54 11.47 9.39
CA VAL A 144 4.39 10.01 9.51
C VAL A 144 5.62 9.41 10.17
N THR A 145 5.45 8.51 11.15
CA THR A 145 6.61 7.79 11.69
C THR A 145 6.92 6.58 10.81
N ILE A 146 8.06 6.56 10.12
CA ILE A 146 8.46 5.42 9.28
C ILE A 146 9.61 4.68 9.95
N LYS A 147 9.42 3.37 10.14
CA LYS A 147 10.45 2.43 10.59
C LYS A 147 10.57 1.32 9.56
N ASN A 148 11.69 1.28 8.84
CA ASN A 148 12.06 0.11 8.05
C ASN A 148 13.04 -0.74 8.87
N GLU A 149 12.67 -1.99 9.10
CA GLU A 149 13.48 -2.98 9.82
C GLU A 149 14.29 -3.87 8.85
N ASP A 150 14.06 -3.74 7.54
CA ASP A 150 14.88 -4.40 6.52
C ASP A 150 16.33 -3.90 6.57
N SER A 151 17.29 -4.82 6.42
CA SER A 151 18.71 -4.50 6.51
C SER A 151 19.19 -3.55 5.42
N ASN A 152 18.58 -3.60 4.23
CA ASN A 152 18.92 -2.69 3.13
C ASN A 152 18.31 -1.30 3.38
N ASN A 153 17.28 -1.21 4.22
CA ASN A 153 16.66 0.03 4.67
C ASN A 153 16.25 0.95 3.49
N ILE A 154 15.73 0.37 2.41
CA ILE A 154 15.32 1.12 1.21
C ILE A 154 13.94 1.73 1.46
N LEU A 155 13.83 3.05 1.32
CA LEU A 155 12.57 3.77 1.48
C LEU A 155 11.72 3.69 0.21
N LEU A 156 12.29 4.02 -0.94
CA LEU A 156 11.56 4.14 -2.20
C LEU A 156 12.36 3.49 -3.32
N SER A 157 11.72 2.59 -4.06
CA SER A 157 12.24 2.01 -5.28
C SER A 157 11.29 2.31 -6.43
N VAL A 158 11.85 2.72 -7.56
CA VAL A 158 11.10 3.10 -8.77
C VAL A 158 11.75 2.42 -9.96
N CYS A 159 11.22 1.28 -10.36
CA CYS A 159 11.79 0.48 -11.43
C CYS A 159 10.75 -0.49 -12.02
N ALA A 160 11.05 -1.03 -13.19
CA ALA A 160 10.29 -2.14 -13.73
C ALA A 160 10.44 -3.37 -12.81
N ASP A 161 9.33 -4.06 -12.59
CA ASP A 161 9.25 -5.36 -11.92
C ASP A 161 8.55 -6.37 -12.86
N GLY A 162 7.98 -7.47 -12.37
CA GLY A 162 7.37 -8.54 -13.19
C GLY A 162 6.11 -8.19 -14.00
N TRP A 163 5.89 -6.90 -14.29
CA TRP A 163 4.93 -6.40 -15.28
C TRP A 163 5.63 -5.48 -16.29
N SER A 164 4.92 -5.06 -17.33
CA SER A 164 5.47 -4.20 -18.40
C SER A 164 4.47 -3.12 -18.79
N GLY A 165 4.96 -1.95 -19.21
CA GLY A 165 4.15 -0.97 -19.93
C GLY A 165 3.95 0.38 -19.24
N GLY A 166 4.49 0.60 -18.03
CA GLY A 166 4.47 1.90 -17.37
C GLY A 166 5.81 2.64 -17.40
N SER A 167 5.77 3.94 -17.11
CA SER A 167 6.95 4.82 -17.19
C SER A 167 7.84 4.74 -15.95
N ASN A 168 7.35 4.19 -14.83
CA ASN A 168 8.07 4.10 -13.55
C ASN A 168 8.54 5.48 -13.07
N ILE A 169 7.59 6.38 -12.81
CA ILE A 169 7.90 7.72 -12.28
C ILE A 169 7.26 7.86 -10.91
N ALA A 170 8.00 8.35 -9.92
CA ALA A 170 7.45 8.67 -8.61
C ALA A 170 7.78 10.11 -8.23
N THR A 171 6.78 10.83 -7.72
CA THR A 171 6.97 12.09 -6.99
C THR A 171 6.77 11.82 -5.51
N LEU A 172 7.71 12.24 -4.68
CA LEU A 172 7.63 12.14 -3.22
C LEU A 172 7.53 13.54 -2.60
N ASP A 173 6.36 13.88 -2.07
CA ASP A 173 6.10 15.12 -1.35
C ASP A 173 6.08 14.86 0.16
N ALA A 174 7.17 15.24 0.84
CA ALA A 174 7.34 14.98 2.26
C ALA A 174 7.35 16.29 3.07
N THR A 175 6.33 16.48 3.92
CA THR A 175 6.19 17.68 4.77
C THR A 175 6.26 17.32 6.24
N SER A 176 7.08 18.03 7.03
CA SER A 176 7.29 17.72 8.46
C SER A 176 7.70 16.26 8.68
N GLN A 177 8.56 15.76 7.80
CA GLN A 177 8.86 14.34 7.68
C GLN A 177 10.34 14.08 7.98
N LYS A 178 10.63 13.05 8.78
CA LYS A 178 11.97 12.48 8.90
C LYS A 178 12.07 11.31 7.94
N LEU A 179 12.99 11.39 6.98
CA LEU A 179 13.25 10.33 6.01
C LEU A 179 14.65 9.76 6.21
N SER A 180 14.78 8.46 6.00
CA SER A 180 16.03 7.70 5.91
C SER A 180 15.87 6.64 4.84
N GLY A 181 16.96 6.18 4.21
CA GLY A 181 16.87 5.12 3.21
C GLY A 181 16.56 5.60 1.78
N LEU A 182 16.85 6.87 1.47
CA LEU A 182 16.85 7.37 0.10
C LEU A 182 18.23 7.09 -0.52
N GLU A 183 18.30 6.23 -1.54
CA GLU A 183 19.47 6.04 -2.40
C GLU A 183 19.21 6.57 -3.82
#